data_AF-A0A9R1BRJ5-F1
#
_entry.id   AF-A0A9R1BRJ5-F1
#
_cell.length_a   1.000
_cell.length_b   1.000
_cell.length_c   1.000
_cell.angle_alpha   90.00
_cell.angle_beta   90.00
_cell.angle_gamma   90.00
#
_symmetry.space_group_name_H-M   'P 1'
#
loop_
_entity.id
_entity.type
_entity.pdbx_description
1 polymer ?
#
loop_
_entity_poly.entity_id
_entity_poly.type
_entity_poly.pdbx_seq_one_letter_code
_entity_poly.pdbx_strand_id
1 'polypeptide(L)'
;MLIPAALAGVINKDNVDAIKAKYIIKAANHPTDPKAEEILAKKGVLILPDILANSGGVMVSYFEWVQNLQGFMWDEEKVNRELKTYMTRASNMF
;
A
#
# COMPACT_ATOMS: atom_id res chain seq x y z
N MET A 1 6.57 -4.79 12.82
CA MET A 1 6.04 -4.33 11.52
C MET A 1 6.47 -2.88 11.33
N LEU A 2 6.79 -2.47 10.10
CA LEU A 2 7.20 -1.10 9.75
C LEU A 2 6.33 -0.59 8.59
N ILE A 3 5.86 0.67 8.67
CA ILE A 3 4.97 1.29 7.68
C ILE A 3 5.57 2.64 7.25
N PRO A 4 6.43 2.69 6.23
CA PRO A 4 6.90 3.95 5.66
C PRO A 4 5.76 4.63 4.89
N ALA A 5 5.40 5.85 5.30
CA ALA A 5 4.20 6.56 4.83
C ALA A 5 4.45 8.04 4.48
N ALA A 6 5.72 8.46 4.34
CA ALA A 6 6.08 9.86 4.10
C ALA A 6 6.69 10.07 2.71
N LEU A 7 7.96 9.69 2.53
CA LEU A 7 8.73 9.97 1.32
C LEU A 7 9.21 8.68 0.64
N ALA A 8 9.55 8.80 -0.64
CA ALA A 8 10.23 7.77 -1.41
C ALA A 8 11.68 7.58 -0.93
N GLY A 9 12.25 6.38 -1.12
CA GLY A 9 13.66 6.06 -0.91
C GLY A 9 14.16 6.16 0.55
N VAL A 10 13.25 6.25 1.51
CA VAL A 10 13.60 6.39 2.94
C VAL A 10 14.23 5.12 3.52
N ILE A 11 13.95 3.96 2.94
CA ILE A 11 14.63 2.69 3.24
C ILE A 11 15.63 2.41 2.11
N ASN A 12 16.92 2.50 2.43
CA ASN A 12 18.01 2.43 1.47
C ASN A 12 19.20 1.67 2.06
N LYS A 13 20.28 1.55 1.28
CA LYS A 13 21.49 0.77 1.65
C LYS A 13 22.11 1.21 2.99
N ASP A 14 21.93 2.47 3.39
CA ASP A 14 22.61 3.03 4.56
C ASP A 14 21.87 2.68 5.87
N ASN A 15 20.58 2.32 5.79
CA ASN A 15 19.76 2.04 6.97
C ASN A 15 19.06 0.66 6.95
N VAL A 16 19.10 -0.06 5.83
CA VAL A 16 18.43 -1.37 5.66
C VAL A 16 18.88 -2.39 6.70
N ASP A 17 20.12 -2.31 7.19
CA ASP A 17 20.64 -3.22 8.21
C ASP A 17 20.11 -2.95 9.61
N ALA A 18 19.61 -1.73 9.87
CA ALA A 18 18.98 -1.38 11.14
C ALA A 18 17.52 -1.85 11.23
N ILE A 19 16.91 -2.30 10.12
CA ILE A 19 15.52 -2.74 10.11
C ILE A 19 15.39 -4.10 10.80
N LYS A 20 14.61 -4.12 11.89
CA LYS A 20 14.29 -5.32 12.68
C LYS A 20 12.88 -5.86 12.41
N ALA A 21 12.12 -5.21 11.53
CA ALA A 21 10.73 -5.56 11.27
C ALA A 21 10.63 -6.82 10.40
N LYS A 22 9.73 -7.74 10.78
CA LYS A 22 9.39 -8.94 9.97
C LYS A 22 8.45 -8.65 8.79
N TYR A 23 7.78 -7.50 8.83
CA TYR A 23 6.78 -7.07 7.85
C TYR A 23 7.01 -5.61 7.52
N ILE A 24 7.01 -5.27 6.23
CA ILE A 24 7.04 -3.90 5.72
C ILE A 24 5.79 -3.67 4.87
N ILE A 25 5.06 -2.60 5.17
CA ILE A 25 3.86 -2.19 4.44
C ILE A 25 4.15 -0.85 3.76
N LYS A 26 4.37 -0.85 2.45
CA LYS A 26 4.81 0.35 1.71
C LYS A 26 3.63 1.32 1.48
N ALA A 27 3.30 2.14 2.48
CA ALA A 27 2.19 3.08 2.38
C ALA A 27 2.51 4.34 1.53
N ALA A 28 3.76 4.79 1.53
CA ALA A 28 4.24 5.79 0.58
C ALA A 28 4.48 5.18 -0.80
N ASN A 29 4.66 6.03 -1.82
CA ASN A 29 5.11 5.60 -3.15
C ASN A 29 6.62 5.41 -3.15
N HIS A 30 7.09 4.22 -3.52
CA HIS A 30 8.50 3.86 -3.61
C HIS A 30 9.33 4.15 -2.34
N PRO A 31 8.88 3.80 -1.12
CA PRO A 31 9.63 4.12 0.12
C PRO A 31 10.90 3.31 0.31
N THR A 32 11.08 2.24 -0.45
CA THR A 32 12.20 1.30 -0.35
C THR A 32 12.93 1.24 -1.68
N ASP A 33 14.24 1.44 -1.66
CA ASP A 33 15.09 1.29 -2.84
C ASP A 33 15.17 -0.18 -3.27
N PRO A 34 15.32 -0.49 -4.58
CA PRO A 34 15.41 -1.86 -5.07
C PRO A 34 16.49 -2.71 -4.36
N LYS A 35 17.67 -2.12 -4.11
CA LYS A 35 18.75 -2.80 -3.38
C LYS A 35 18.40 -3.11 -1.94
N ALA A 36 17.70 -2.21 -1.25
CA ALA A 36 17.27 -2.44 0.12
C ALA A 36 16.17 -3.51 0.17
N GLU A 37 15.28 -3.52 -0.81
CA GLU A 37 14.24 -4.52 -0.97
C GLU A 37 14.83 -5.92 -1.15
N GLU A 38 15.87 -6.07 -1.99
CA GLU A 38 16.62 -7.33 -2.13
C GLU A 38 17.25 -7.81 -0.82
N ILE A 39 17.86 -6.90 -0.05
CA ILE A 39 18.50 -7.24 1.24
C ILE A 39 17.44 -7.69 2.25
N LEU A 40 16.30 -6.99 2.31
CA LEU A 40 15.20 -7.32 3.22
C LEU A 40 14.55 -8.65 2.85
N ALA A 41 14.35 -8.92 1.56
CA ALA A 41 13.84 -10.19 1.06
C ALA A 41 14.77 -11.36 1.45
N LYS A 42 16.10 -11.19 1.29
CA LYS A 42 17.10 -12.19 1.73
C LYS A 42 17.09 -12.42 3.24
N LYS A 43 16.71 -11.42 4.04
CA LYS A 43 16.52 -11.53 5.49
C LYS A 43 15.19 -12.16 5.90
N GLY A 44 14.35 -12.57 4.94
CA GLY A 44 13.04 -13.15 5.20
C GLY A 44 11.98 -12.14 5.66
N VAL A 45 12.18 -10.85 5.38
CA VAL A 45 11.18 -9.82 5.65
C VAL A 45 10.10 -9.90 4.57
N LEU A 46 8.84 -10.01 5.00
CA LEU A 46 7.70 -9.94 4.08
C LEU A 46 7.41 -8.48 3.73
N ILE A 47 7.34 -8.16 2.45
CA ILE A 47 7.14 -6.80 1.95
C ILE A 47 5.84 -6.75 1.16
N LEU A 48 4.87 -5.95 1.63
CA LEU A 48 3.66 -5.65 0.87
C LEU A 48 3.99 -4.49 -0.09
N PRO A 49 3.84 -4.68 -1.41
CA PRO A 49 4.21 -3.67 -2.40
C PRO A 49 3.33 -2.43 -2.28
N ASP A 50 3.87 -1.27 -2.65
CA ASP A 50 3.20 0.03 -2.58
C ASP A 50 1.94 0.06 -3.46
N ILE A 51 2.06 -0.42 -4.70
CA ILE A 51 0.96 -0.52 -5.66
C ILE A 51 -0.27 -1.26 -5.14
N LEU A 52 -0.12 -2.12 -4.12
CA LEU A 52 -1.24 -2.77 -3.44
C LEU A 52 -1.55 -2.06 -2.13
N ALA A 53 -0.56 -1.86 -1.27
CA ALA A 53 -0.72 -1.35 0.09
C ALA A 53 -1.39 0.03 0.15
N ASN A 54 -1.10 0.91 -0.81
CA ASN A 54 -1.62 2.28 -0.85
C ASN A 54 -2.77 2.49 -1.84
N SER A 55 -3.15 1.45 -2.60
CA SER A 55 -4.15 1.53 -3.68
C SER A 55 -5.56 1.91 -3.22
N GLY A 56 -5.86 1.80 -1.92
CA GLY A 56 -7.17 2.17 -1.38
C GLY A 56 -7.54 3.63 -1.64
N GLY A 57 -6.57 4.56 -1.59
CA GLY A 57 -6.83 5.99 -1.84
C GLY A 57 -7.30 6.25 -3.27
N VAL A 58 -6.61 5.67 -4.27
CA VAL A 58 -7.02 5.80 -5.68
C VAL A 58 -8.34 5.07 -5.95
N MET A 59 -8.58 3.95 -5.28
CA MET A 59 -9.84 3.20 -5.41
C MET A 59 -11.04 4.00 -4.90
N VAL A 60 -10.92 4.65 -3.74
CA VAL A 60 -11.99 5.53 -3.22
C VAL A 60 -12.15 6.79 -4.09
N SER A 61 -11.06 7.33 -4.65
CA SER A 61 -11.15 8.43 -5.63
C SER A 61 -11.92 8.03 -6.89
N TYR A 62 -11.79 6.77 -7.34
CA TYR A 62 -12.63 6.25 -8.41
C TYR A 62 -14.11 6.16 -8.00
N PHE A 63 -14.41 5.70 -6.78
CA PHE A 63 -15.79 5.71 -6.29
C PHE A 63 -16.37 7.12 -6.23
N GLU A 64 -15.58 8.11 -5.82
CA GLU A 64 -15.98 9.53 -5.87
C GLU A 64 -16.35 9.96 -7.29
N TRP A 65 -15.50 9.63 -8.28
CA TRP A 65 -15.78 9.91 -9.69
C TRP A 65 -17.08 9.25 -10.18
N VAL A 66 -17.33 7.98 -9.81
CA VAL A 66 -18.57 7.27 -10.15
C VAL A 66 -19.80 7.95 -9.53
N GLN A 67 -19.73 8.33 -8.24
CA GLN A 67 -20.81 9.02 -7.54
C GLN A 67 -21.12 10.38 -8.18
N ASN A 68 -20.09 11.13 -8.56
CA ASN A 68 -20.23 12.41 -9.25
C ASN A 68 -20.93 12.26 -10.61
N LEU A 69 -20.59 11.21 -11.38
CA LEU A 69 -21.27 10.92 -12.65
C LEU A 69 -22.75 10.53 -12.47
N GLN A 70 -23.08 9.85 -11.37
CA GLN A 70 -24.45 9.42 -11.07
C GLN A 70 -25.29 10.54 -10.43
N GLY A 71 -24.66 11.60 -9.93
CA GLY A 71 -25.33 12.65 -9.15
C GLY A 71 -25.89 12.13 -7.82
N PHE A 72 -25.36 11.02 -7.30
CA PHE A 72 -25.86 10.36 -6.10
C PHE A 72 -24.70 9.86 -5.23
N MET A 73 -24.67 10.33 -4.00
CA MET A 73 -23.63 9.96 -3.03
C MET A 73 -24.00 8.68 -2.28
N TRP A 74 -23.01 7.85 -2.00
CA TRP A 74 -23.13 6.67 -1.17
C TRP A 74 -22.82 7.04 0.29
N ASP A 75 -23.40 6.29 1.22
CA ASP A 75 -22.97 6.35 2.61
C ASP A 75 -21.56 5.72 2.79
N GLU A 76 -20.92 6.07 3.90
CA GLU A 76 -19.59 5.60 4.23
C GLU A 76 -19.52 4.06 4.33
N GLU A 77 -20.57 3.41 4.85
CA GLU A 77 -20.61 1.95 5.00
C GLU A 77 -20.54 1.26 3.63
N LYS A 78 -21.27 1.77 2.63
CA LYS A 78 -21.23 1.29 1.27
C LYS A 78 -19.86 1.52 0.64
N VAL A 79 -19.29 2.72 0.76
CA VAL A 79 -17.94 3.01 0.25
C VAL A 79 -16.91 2.05 0.84
N ASN A 80 -16.93 1.84 2.15
CA ASN A 80 -16.00 0.95 2.85
C ASN A 80 -16.21 -0.53 2.49
N ARG A 81 -17.46 -0.97 2.27
CA ARG A 81 -17.77 -2.34 1.83
C ARG A 81 -17.27 -2.60 0.40
N GLU A 82 -17.48 -1.66 -0.50
CA GLU A 82 -16.95 -1.76 -1.87
C GLU A 82 -15.42 -1.75 -1.84
N LEU A 83 -14.80 -0.81 -1.12
CA LEU A 83 -13.34 -0.76 -0.96
C LEU A 83 -12.78 -2.10 -0.48
N LYS A 84 -13.36 -2.67 0.59
CA LYS A 84 -12.94 -3.97 1.12
C LYS A 84 -13.02 -5.08 0.07
N THR A 85 -14.08 -5.10 -0.74
CA THR A 85 -14.28 -6.09 -1.80
C THR A 85 -13.19 -5.99 -2.86
N TYR A 86 -12.89 -4.79 -3.35
CA TYR A 86 -11.84 -4.57 -4.35
C TYR A 86 -10.44 -4.86 -3.80
N MET A 87 -10.14 -4.42 -2.58
CA MET A 87 -8.84 -4.69 -1.94
C MET A 87 -8.62 -6.18 -1.68
N THR A 88 -9.65 -6.91 -1.25
CA THR A 88 -9.59 -8.38 -1.05
C THR A 88 -9.38 -9.11 -2.37
N ARG A 89 -10.06 -8.67 -3.44
CA ARG A 89 -9.85 -9.24 -4.76
C ARG A 89 -8.43 -8.99 -5.26
N ALA A 90 -7.91 -7.78 -5.07
CA ALA A 90 -6.56 -7.41 -5.48
C ALA A 90 -5.50 -8.19 -4.70
N SER A 91 -5.65 -8.38 -3.38
CA SER A 91 -4.69 -9.14 -2.58
C SER A 91 -4.60 -10.61 -2.98
N ASN A 92 -5.68 -11.21 -3.50
CA ASN A 92 -5.68 -12.59 -3.97
C ASN A 92 -4.99 -12.78 -5.34
N MET A 93 -4.58 -11.69 -5.99
CA MET A 93 -3.83 -11.73 -7.26
C MET A 93 -2.30 -11.71 -7.05
N PHE A 94 -1.83 -11.50 -5.82
CA PHE A 94 -0.41 -11.52 -5.43
C PHE A 94 -0.10 -12.79 -4.63
#